data_AF-A0AA43ELC0-F1
#
_entry.id   AF-A0AA43ELC0-F1
#
_cell.length_a   1.000
_cell.length_b   1.000
_cell.length_c   1.000
_cell.angle_alpha   90.00
_cell.angle_beta   90.00
_cell.angle_gamma   90.00
#
_symmetry.space_group_name_H-M   'P 1'
#
loop_
_entity.id
_entity.type
_entity.pdbx_description
1 polymer ?
#
loop_
_entity_poly.entity_id
_entity_poly.type
_entity_poly.pdbx_seq_one_letter_code
_entity_poly.pdbx_strand_id
1 'polypeptide(L)'
;MHPLLDWTELNIWEYLDLERIPLPKLYFDQGNGMRYRSLGCVPCTGTVSSRASTIPQIISELRVTTIAERSGRAQDEGRGMETLRKLGHM
;
A
#
# COMPACT_ATOMS: atom_id res chain seq x y z
N MET A 1 3.59 -17.65 -11.91
CA MET A 1 2.11 -17.56 -11.88
C MET A 1 1.76 -16.42 -10.91
N HIS A 2 0.91 -15.48 -11.31
CA HIS A 2 0.48 -14.35 -10.47
C HIS A 2 -1.05 -14.41 -10.27
N PRO A 3 -1.56 -15.09 -9.22
CA PRO A 3 -2.99 -15.39 -9.08
C PRO A 3 -3.87 -14.17 -8.78
N LEU A 4 -3.27 -13.07 -8.34
CA LEU A 4 -3.97 -11.81 -8.02
C LEU A 4 -3.70 -10.72 -9.06
N LEU A 5 -3.21 -11.08 -10.25
CA LEU A 5 -2.77 -10.09 -11.25
C LEU A 5 -3.92 -9.18 -11.71
N ASP A 6 -5.12 -9.73 -11.85
CA ASP A 6 -6.31 -8.99 -12.29
C ASP A 6 -7.06 -8.31 -11.14
N TRP A 7 -6.60 -8.49 -9.89
CA TRP A 7 -7.23 -7.90 -8.72
C TRP A 7 -6.76 -6.47 -8.50
N THR A 8 -7.71 -5.57 -8.28
CA THR A 8 -7.41 -4.22 -7.82
C THR A 8 -7.15 -4.21 -6.31
N GLU A 9 -6.54 -3.13 -5.81
CA GLU A 9 -6.39 -2.92 -4.37
C GLU A 9 -7.75 -2.96 -3.66
N LEU A 10 -8.80 -2.40 -4.26
CA LEU A 10 -10.15 -2.44 -3.71
C LEU A 10 -10.66 -3.89 -3.57
N ASN A 11 -10.42 -4.75 -4.56
CA ASN A 11 -10.85 -6.15 -4.49
C ASN A 11 -10.16 -6.90 -3.34
N ILE A 12 -8.89 -6.60 -3.09
CA ILE A 12 -8.14 -7.18 -1.96
C ILE A 12 -8.79 -6.77 -0.63
N TRP A 13 -9.08 -5.48 -0.44
CA TRP A 13 -9.67 -5.00 0.80
C TRP A 13 -11.12 -5.48 1.02
N GLU A 14 -11.93 -5.54 -0.04
CA GLU A 14 -13.27 -6.15 0.02
C GLU A 14 -13.20 -7.62 0.42
N TYR A 15 -12.25 -8.38 -0.13
CA TYR A 15 -12.06 -9.78 0.22
C TYR A 15 -11.59 -9.98 1.67
N LEU A 16 -10.67 -9.14 2.15
CA LEU A 16 -10.22 -9.17 3.55
C LEU A 16 -11.38 -8.93 4.53
N ASP A 17 -12.31 -8.06 4.18
CA ASP A 17 -13.52 -7.78 4.98
C ASP A 17 -14.48 -8.98 4.99
N LEU A 18 -14.73 -9.57 3.81
CA LEU A 18 -15.61 -10.73 3.64
C LEU A 18 -15.11 -11.94 4.44
N GLU A 19 -13.83 -12.26 4.31
CA GLU A 19 -13.21 -13.44 4.94
C GLU A 19 -12.75 -13.18 6.39
N ARG A 20 -12.87 -11.93 6.87
CA ARG A 20 -12.46 -11.51 8.23
C ARG A 20 -11.01 -11.90 8.56
N ILE A 21 -10.13 -11.72 7.58
CA ILE A 21 -8.72 -12.08 7.71
C ILE A 21 -8.04 -11.13 8.70
N PRO A 22 -7.32 -11.65 9.72
CA PRO A 22 -6.63 -10.80 10.68
C PRO A 22 -5.46 -10.06 10.00
N LEU A 23 -5.36 -8.76 10.27
CA LEU A 23 -4.36 -7.88 9.67
C LEU A 23 -3.44 -7.25 10.73
N PRO A 24 -2.17 -6.97 10.37
CA PRO A 24 -1.29 -6.16 11.21
C PRO A 24 -1.88 -4.76 11.48
N LYS A 25 -1.68 -4.26 12.70
CA LYS A 25 -2.17 -2.94 13.11
C LYS A 25 -1.60 -1.77 12.29
N LEU A 26 -0.44 -1.98 11.65
CA LEU A 26 0.25 -0.98 10.83
C LEU A 26 -0.60 -0.48 9.65
N TYR A 27 -1.53 -1.29 9.15
CA TYR A 27 -2.41 -0.87 8.06
C TYR A 27 -3.46 0.19 8.46
N PHE A 28 -3.63 0.42 9.76
CA PHE A 28 -4.67 1.29 10.31
C PHE A 28 -4.04 2.50 10.98
N ASP A 29 -4.75 3.64 10.94
CA ASP A 29 -4.41 4.81 11.74
C ASP A 29 -4.46 4.46 13.23
N GLN A 30 -3.41 4.84 13.95
CA GLN A 30 -3.29 4.64 15.40
C GLN A 30 -3.54 5.94 16.19
N GLY A 31 -4.11 6.96 15.54
CA GLY A 31 -4.50 8.23 16.14
C GLY A 31 -3.59 9.42 15.75
N ASN A 32 -2.67 9.22 14.81
CA ASN A 32 -1.80 10.27 14.28
C ASN A 32 -2.22 10.73 12.87
N GLY A 33 -3.31 10.17 12.32
CA GLY A 33 -3.81 10.47 10.98
C GLY A 33 -2.95 9.87 9.87
N MET A 34 -2.14 8.87 10.17
CA MET A 34 -1.21 8.23 9.25
C MET A 34 -1.34 6.71 9.35
N ARG A 35 -1.25 6.02 8.20
CA ARG A 35 -1.25 4.54 8.14
C ARG A 35 -0.26 4.03 7.11
N TYR A 36 0.07 2.74 7.16
CA TYR A 36 0.81 2.09 6.09
C TYR A 36 -0.16 1.55 5.02
N ARG A 37 0.08 1.89 3.76
CA ARG A 37 -0.70 1.37 2.62
C ARG A 37 -0.04 0.12 2.01
N SER A 38 1.28 0.10 2.02
CA SER A 38 2.13 -1.01 1.62
C SER A 38 3.14 -1.29 2.74
N LEU A 39 3.50 -2.56 2.97
CA LEU A 39 4.49 -2.96 3.97
C LEU A 39 5.73 -3.57 3.30
N GLY A 40 6.90 -3.15 3.78
CA GLY A 40 8.21 -3.66 3.37
C GLY A 40 9.19 -3.58 4.54
N CYS A 41 10.47 -3.35 4.26
CA CYS A 41 11.47 -3.15 5.32
C CYS A 41 11.31 -1.77 5.95
N VAL A 42 11.61 -1.66 7.25
CA VAL A 42 11.56 -0.42 8.04
C VAL A 42 12.22 0.79 7.34
N PRO A 43 13.43 0.70 6.75
CA PRO A 43 14.11 1.89 6.21
C PRO A 43 13.48 2.45 4.91
N CYS A 44 12.58 1.70 4.25
CA CYS A 44 12.09 2.04 2.92
C CYS A 44 10.56 2.02 2.79
N THR A 45 9.85 1.89 3.91
CA THR A 45 8.38 1.89 3.96
C THR A 45 7.90 3.14 4.69
N GLY A 46 7.25 4.03 3.95
CA GLY A 46 6.63 5.25 4.47
C GLY A 46 5.14 5.10 4.75
N THR A 47 4.64 5.95 5.64
CA THR A 47 3.21 6.09 5.92
C THR A 47 2.54 7.05 4.95
N VAL A 48 1.25 6.85 4.69
CA VAL A 48 0.39 7.77 3.96
C VAL A 48 -0.57 8.49 4.91
N SER A 49 -0.92 9.74 4.57
CA SER A 49 -1.95 10.49 5.31
C SER A 49 -3.31 9.83 5.09
N SER A 50 -3.86 9.25 6.16
CA SER A 50 -5.16 8.59 6.17
C SER A 50 -5.61 8.39 7.61
N ARG A 51 -6.86 8.73 7.90
CA ARG A 51 -7.50 8.52 9.21
C ARG A 51 -8.25 7.19 9.29
N ALA A 52 -8.05 6.30 8.32
CA ALA A 52 -8.75 5.04 8.26
C ALA A 52 -8.19 4.07 9.32
N SER A 53 -9.01 3.80 10.32
CA SER A 53 -8.71 2.93 11.47
C SER A 53 -9.34 1.55 11.38
N THR A 54 -10.19 1.32 10.37
CA THR A 54 -10.91 0.04 10.14
C THR A 54 -10.95 -0.32 8.65
N ILE A 55 -11.19 -1.60 8.33
CA ILE A 55 -11.29 -2.08 6.95
C ILE A 55 -12.39 -1.34 6.17
N PRO A 56 -13.62 -1.16 6.68
CA PRO A 56 -14.65 -0.41 5.95
C PRO A 56 -14.24 1.03 5.64
N GLN A 57 -13.53 1.70 6.56
CA GLN A 57 -13.02 3.05 6.32
C GLN A 57 -11.97 3.08 5.20
N ILE A 58 -11.08 2.07 5.15
CA ILE A 58 -10.12 1.93 4.06
C ILE A 58 -10.86 1.71 2.73
N ILE A 59 -11.84 0.81 2.67
CA ILE A 59 -12.62 0.55 1.45
C ILE A 59 -13.31 1.84 0.97
N SER A 60 -13.95 2.60 1.86
CA SER A 60 -14.58 3.88 1.51
C SER A 60 -13.57 4.90 0.96
N GLU A 61 -12.38 4.98 1.55
CA GLU A 61 -11.28 5.81 1.05
C GLU A 61 -10.82 5.36 -0.34
N LEU A 62 -10.68 4.05 -0.56
CA LEU A 62 -10.23 3.48 -1.84
C LEU A 62 -11.18 3.74 -3.00
N ARG A 63 -12.48 3.87 -2.75
CA ARG A 63 -13.47 4.15 -3.80
C ARG A 63 -13.33 5.53 -4.42
N VAL A 64 -12.70 6.49 -3.71
CA VAL A 64 -12.60 7.89 -4.14
C VAL A 64 -11.16 8.37 -4.34
N THR A 65 -10.18 7.62 -3.85
CA THR A 65 -8.78 8.00 -3.94
C THR A 65 -8.19 7.75 -5.33
N THR A 66 -7.29 8.64 -5.75
CA THR A 66 -6.48 8.51 -6.96
C THR A 66 -5.01 8.17 -6.64
N ILE A 67 -4.69 7.99 -5.36
CA ILE A 67 -3.34 7.68 -4.88
C ILE A 67 -3.07 6.19 -5.11
N ALA A 68 -1.91 5.87 -5.71
CA ALA A 68 -1.49 4.49 -5.96
C ALA A 68 -1.10 3.74 -4.66
N GLU A 69 -1.30 2.41 -4.63
CA GLU A 69 -0.98 1.52 -3.50
C GLU A 69 0.45 1.67 -2.99
N ARG A 70 1.43 1.72 -3.89
CA ARG A 70 2.86 1.78 -3.56
C ARG A 70 3.44 3.19 -3.39
N SER A 71 2.60 4.22 -3.29
CA SER A 71 3.03 5.61 -3.11
C SER A 71 3.91 5.84 -1.87
N GLY A 72 3.81 4.98 -0.84
CA GLY A 72 4.65 5.05 0.36
C GLY A 72 6.03 4.40 0.25
N ARG A 73 6.42 3.84 -0.90
CA ARG A 73 7.73 3.17 -1.04
C ARG A 73 8.77 4.13 -1.59
N ALA A 74 9.79 4.43 -0.78
CA ALA A 74 10.92 5.26 -1.20
C ALA A 74 11.68 4.69 -2.42
N GLN A 75 11.58 3.38 -2.66
CA GLN A 75 12.18 2.71 -3.81
C GLN A 75 11.44 2.98 -5.13
N ASP A 76 10.18 3.41 -5.06
CA ASP A 76 9.36 3.72 -6.23
C ASP A 76 9.47 5.20 -6.63
N GLU A 77 10.19 6.01 -5.85
CA GLU A 77 10.56 7.37 -6.22
C GLU A 77 11.72 7.36 -7.22
N GLY A 78 11.44 7.84 -8.44
CA GLY A 78 12.42 8.07 -9.49
C GLY A 78 12.68 6.86 -10.41
N ARG A 79 13.65 7.02 -11.31
CA ARG A 79 14.06 6.01 -12.30
C ARG A 79 15.04 4.99 -11.72
N GLY A 80 15.02 4.67 -10.43
CA GLY A 80 16.09 3.95 -9.73
C GLY A 80 16.69 2.77 -10.51
N MET A 81 15.86 1.80 -10.91
CA MET A 81 16.32 0.64 -11.70
C MET A 81 16.73 0.97 -13.14
N GLU A 82 16.06 1.92 -13.79
CA GLU A 82 16.39 2.35 -15.15
C GLU A 82 17.71 3.13 -15.18
N THR A 83 17.97 3.95 -14.15
CA THR A 83 19.23 4.65 -13.92
C THR A 83 20.35 3.66 -13.62
N LEU A 84 20.13 2.66 -12.75
CA LEU A 84 21.12 1.62 -12.47
C LEU A 84 21.45 0.78 -13.71
N ARG A 85 20.47 0.49 -14.58
CA ARG A 85 20.70 -0.12 -15.90
C ARG A 85 21.53 0.78 -16.81
N LYS A 86 21.24 2.08 -16.88
CA LYS A 86 22.03 3.04 -17.67
C LYS A 86 23.47 3.18 -17.17
N LEU A 87 23.69 3.01 -15.86
CA LEU A 87 25.01 3.06 -15.23
C LEU A 87 25.79 1.74 -15.31
N GLY A 88 25.23 0.68 -15.90
CA GLY A 88 25.94 -0.59 -16.12
C GLY A 88 26.12 -1.43 -14.86
N HIS A 89 25.31 -1.22 -13.83
CA HIS A 89 25.33 -2.00 -12.58
C HIS A 89 24.40 -3.23 -12.62
N MET A 90 23.95 -3.64 -13.81
CA MET A 90 23.11 -4.81 -14.07
C MET A 90 23.46 -5.44 -15.41
#